data_AF-A0A7W4EMK5-F1
#
_entry.id   AF-A0A7W4EMK5-F1
#
_cell.length_a   1.000
_cell.length_b   1.000
_cell.length_c   1.000
_cell.angle_alpha   90.00
_cell.angle_beta   90.00
_cell.angle_gamma   90.00
#
_symmetry.space_group_name_H-M   'P 1'
#
loop_
_entity.id
_entity.type
_entity.pdbx_description
1 polymer ?
#
loop_
_entity_poly.entity_id
_entity_poly.type
_entity_poly.pdbx_seq_one_letter_code
_entity_poly.pdbx_strand_id
1 'polypeptide(L)'
;MRCAHEKGFTIVEVAITLLVVSVLVVGIIRLQMSVSQLSIQQVQYRIASDIAYNNLRRYVNENPPTWFVCEVVGGAAKPKTLINETAAITGLAAPVSQKVVATAPYLCGGGTSGIGMPIRVESTVTYGPDHRKVTHVSYAAF
;
A
#
# COMPACT_ATOMS: atom_id res chain seq x y z
N MET A 1 63.00 12.61 -36.34
CA MET A 1 61.56 12.94 -36.35
C MET A 1 60.79 11.63 -36.44
N ARG A 2 60.10 11.22 -35.37
CA ARG A 2 59.22 10.04 -35.39
C ARG A 2 57.82 10.54 -35.76
N CYS A 3 57.37 10.24 -36.97
CA CYS A 3 55.99 10.47 -37.35
C CYS A 3 55.11 9.54 -36.52
N ALA A 4 54.37 10.09 -35.56
CA ALA A 4 53.27 9.39 -34.94
C ALA A 4 52.22 9.17 -36.04
N HIS A 5 52.03 7.92 -36.45
CA HIS A 5 50.93 7.54 -37.31
C HIS A 5 49.66 7.59 -36.46
N GLU A 6 49.01 8.76 -36.43
CA GLU A 6 47.67 8.95 -35.88
C GLU A 6 46.73 7.97 -36.60
N LYS A 7 46.37 6.86 -35.95
CA LYS A 7 45.38 5.91 -36.48
C LYS A 7 44.03 6.61 -36.48
N GLY A 8 43.59 7.11 -37.64
CA GLY A 8 42.26 7.68 -37.81
C GLY A 8 41.15 6.66 -37.56
N PHE A 9 40.01 7.12 -37.05
CA PHE A 9 38.82 6.28 -36.84
C PHE A 9 38.27 5.80 -38.19
N THR A 10 38.00 4.49 -38.30
CA THR A 10 37.31 3.96 -39.49
C THR A 10 35.81 4.27 -39.43
N ILE A 11 35.18 4.53 -40.58
CA ILE A 11 33.74 4.83 -40.66
C ILE A 11 32.88 3.74 -40.00
N VAL A 12 33.32 2.48 -40.11
CA VAL A 12 32.63 1.32 -39.51
C VAL A 12 32.65 1.40 -37.98
N GLU A 13 33.77 1.80 -37.40
CA GLU A 13 33.92 1.95 -35.94
C GLU A 13 33.01 3.08 -35.42
N VAL A 14 32.92 4.20 -36.16
CA VAL A 14 32.00 5.30 -35.83
C VAL A 14 30.53 4.87 -35.94
N ALA A 15 30.18 4.07 -36.95
CA ALA A 15 28.80 3.57 -37.10
C ALA A 15 28.39 2.62 -35.96
N ILE A 16 29.28 1.70 -35.57
CA ILE A 16 29.02 0.75 -34.48
C ILE A 16 28.93 1.48 -33.13
N THR A 17 29.85 2.39 -32.86
CA THR A 17 29.84 3.19 -31.63
C THR A 17 28.57 4.02 -31.50
N LEU A 18 28.11 4.66 -32.58
CA LEU A 18 26.82 5.36 -32.59
C LEU A 18 25.64 4.44 -32.30
N LEU A 19 25.63 3.24 -32.88
CA LEU A 19 24.57 2.25 -32.64
C LEU A 19 24.55 1.82 -31.17
N VAL A 20 25.70 1.46 -30.59
CA VAL A 20 25.83 1.05 -29.18
C VAL A 20 25.40 2.19 -28.24
N VAL A 21 25.86 3.42 -28.49
CA VAL A 21 25.49 4.59 -27.69
C VAL A 21 23.99 4.85 -27.77
N SER A 22 23.38 4.73 -28.96
CA SER A 22 21.94 4.93 -29.12
C SER A 22 21.11 3.96 -28.27
N VAL A 23 21.49 2.67 -28.25
CA VAL A 23 20.81 1.64 -27.46
C VAL A 23 20.97 1.90 -25.97
N LEU A 24 22.19 2.25 -25.53
CA LEU A 24 22.48 2.56 -24.13
C LEU A 24 21.68 3.78 -23.64
N VAL A 25 21.64 4.85 -24.42
CA VAL A 25 20.89 6.08 -24.07
C VAL A 25 19.41 5.78 -23.93
N VAL A 26 18.81 5.05 -24.88
CA VAL A 26 17.39 4.64 -24.78
C VAL A 26 17.16 3.79 -23.53
N GLY A 27 18.06 2.85 -23.24
CA GLY A 27 17.98 2.01 -22.04
C GLY A 27 17.98 2.82 -20.74
N ILE A 28 18.89 3.79 -20.63
CA ILE A 28 19.00 4.66 -19.44
C ILE A 28 17.74 5.50 -19.26
N ILE A 29 17.20 6.08 -20.34
CA ILE A 29 15.96 6.89 -20.27
C ILE A 29 14.78 6.05 -19.76
N ARG A 30 14.63 4.82 -20.26
CA ARG A 30 13.57 3.90 -19.80
C ARG A 30 13.72 3.59 -18.33
N LEU A 31 14.94 3.31 -17.87
CA LEU A 31 15.21 3.00 -16.47
C LEU A 31 14.87 4.19 -15.56
N GLN A 32 15.24 5.41 -15.95
CA GLN A 32 14.90 6.63 -15.21
C GLN A 32 13.39 6.86 -15.08
N MET A 33 12.63 6.60 -16.16
CA MET A 33 11.15 6.65 -16.12
C MET A 33 10.57 5.62 -15.15
N SER A 34 11.04 4.37 -15.21
CA SER A 34 10.56 3.31 -14.33
C SER A 34 10.86 3.59 -12.86
N VAL A 35 12.07 4.08 -12.55
CA VAL A 35 12.45 4.44 -11.17
C VAL A 35 11.57 5.57 -10.63
N SER A 36 11.28 6.58 -11.45
CA SER A 36 10.40 7.69 -11.07
C SER A 36 8.96 7.24 -10.80
N GLN A 37 8.44 6.30 -11.59
CA GLN A 37 7.11 5.74 -11.35
C GLN A 37 7.08 4.90 -10.07
N LEU A 38 8.09 4.07 -9.84
CA LEU A 38 8.20 3.26 -8.63
C LEU A 38 8.27 4.15 -7.38
N SER A 39 9.04 5.24 -7.40
CA SER A 39 9.16 6.14 -6.25
C SER A 39 7.82 6.77 -5.87
N ILE A 40 7.04 7.26 -6.84
CA ILE A 40 5.70 7.82 -6.60
C ILE A 40 4.78 6.75 -6.00
N GLN A 41 4.79 5.54 -6.56
CA GLN A 41 3.94 4.46 -6.07
C GLN A 41 4.30 4.03 -4.64
N GLN A 42 5.60 4.01 -4.30
CA GLN A 42 6.08 3.71 -2.95
C GLN A 42 5.67 4.78 -1.94
N VAL A 43 5.76 6.06 -2.30
CA VAL A 43 5.30 7.17 -1.46
C VAL A 43 3.79 7.07 -1.22
N GLN A 44 3.01 6.84 -2.27
CA GLN A 44 1.56 6.64 -2.16
C GLN A 44 1.21 5.44 -1.27
N TYR A 45 1.88 4.31 -1.47
CA TYR A 45 1.69 3.11 -0.66
C TYR A 45 1.99 3.38 0.82
N ARG A 46 3.10 4.08 1.11
CA ARG A 46 3.47 4.44 2.48
C ARG A 46 2.41 5.33 3.14
N ILE A 47 1.91 6.34 2.44
CA ILE A 47 0.84 7.22 2.96
C ILE A 47 -0.43 6.41 3.24
N ALA A 48 -0.88 5.59 2.28
CA ALA A 48 -2.06 4.74 2.46
C ALA A 48 -1.89 3.75 3.63
N SER A 49 -0.70 3.16 3.77
CA SER A 49 -0.34 2.27 4.86
C SER A 49 -0.38 2.96 6.21
N ASP A 50 0.17 4.18 6.30
CA ASP A 50 0.16 4.96 7.54
C ASP A 50 -1.26 5.33 7.97
N ILE A 51 -2.11 5.74 7.02
CA ILE A 51 -3.53 6.03 7.29
C ILE A 51 -4.27 4.77 7.75
N ALA A 52 -4.09 3.66 7.04
CA ALA A 52 -4.69 2.38 7.40
C ALA A 52 -4.27 1.94 8.81
N TYR A 53 -2.98 2.07 9.15
CA TYR A 53 -2.44 1.75 10.46
C TYR A 53 -2.95 2.70 11.55
N ASN A 54 -2.99 4.00 11.31
CA ASN A 54 -3.49 4.99 12.25
C ASN A 54 -4.98 4.78 12.54
N ASN A 55 -5.78 4.50 11.53
CA ASN A 55 -7.19 4.14 11.70
C ASN A 55 -7.35 2.85 12.50
N LEU A 56 -6.52 1.84 12.25
CA LEU A 56 -6.52 0.59 13.00
C LEU A 56 -6.20 0.82 14.49
N ARG A 57 -5.13 1.57 14.77
CA ARG A 57 -4.62 1.82 16.11
C ARG A 57 -5.64 2.53 17.01
N ARG A 58 -6.52 3.36 16.45
CA ARG A 58 -7.62 4.03 17.19
C ARG A 58 -8.55 3.03 17.86
N TYR A 59 -8.79 1.88 17.25
CA TYR A 59 -9.74 0.89 17.75
C TYR A 59 -9.07 -0.22 18.56
N VAL A 60 -7.82 -0.56 18.25
CA VAL A 60 -7.14 -1.72 18.84
C VAL A 60 -6.55 -1.43 20.23
N ASN A 61 -6.26 -0.17 20.55
CA ASN A 61 -5.61 0.19 21.82
C ASN A 61 -6.58 0.40 22.99
N GLU A 62 -7.89 0.50 22.73
CA GLU A 62 -8.88 0.70 23.79
C GLU A 62 -9.23 -0.65 24.42
N ASN A 63 -9.17 -0.74 25.75
CA ASN A 63 -9.48 -1.97 26.48
C ASN A 63 -10.27 -1.66 27.77
N PRO A 64 -11.56 -2.06 27.89
CA PRO A 64 -12.38 -2.76 26.89
C PRO A 64 -12.92 -1.81 25.78
N PRO A 65 -13.17 -2.31 24.56
CA PRO A 65 -13.63 -1.49 23.44
C PRO A 65 -15.10 -1.10 23.59
N THR A 66 -15.39 0.19 23.74
CA THR A 66 -16.76 0.71 23.88
C THR A 66 -17.55 0.78 22.57
N TRP A 67 -16.85 0.71 21.44
CA TRP A 67 -17.37 0.87 20.08
C TRP A 67 -17.87 -0.44 19.44
N PHE A 68 -17.62 -1.59 20.06
CA PHE A 68 -18.01 -2.90 19.52
C PHE A 68 -19.06 -3.58 20.39
N VAL A 69 -20.27 -3.72 19.84
CA VAL A 69 -21.31 -4.57 20.42
C VAL A 69 -21.35 -5.85 19.61
N CYS A 70 -21.12 -6.96 20.30
CA CYS A 70 -21.06 -8.26 19.67
C CYS A 70 -22.48 -8.83 19.49
N GLU A 71 -23.00 -8.77 18.26
CA GLU A 71 -24.30 -9.34 17.87
C GLU A 71 -24.08 -10.66 17.13
N VAL A 72 -24.67 -11.76 17.59
CA VAL A 72 -24.67 -13.05 16.87
C VAL A 72 -25.98 -13.19 16.09
N VAL A 73 -25.90 -13.33 14.78
CA VAL A 73 -27.05 -13.58 13.91
C VAL A 73 -26.81 -14.87 13.14
N GLY A 74 -27.68 -15.87 13.31
CA GLY A 74 -27.59 -17.14 12.58
C GLY A 74 -26.33 -17.96 12.87
N GLY A 75 -25.73 -17.83 14.05
CA GLY A 75 -24.52 -18.56 14.44
C GLY A 75 -23.19 -17.91 14.04
N ALA A 76 -23.21 -16.69 13.49
CA ALA A 76 -22.01 -15.90 13.20
C ALA A 76 -22.08 -14.52 13.88
N ALA A 77 -20.94 -13.98 14.31
CA ALA A 77 -20.87 -12.61 14.80
C ALA A 77 -20.99 -11.64 13.61
N LYS A 78 -21.94 -10.72 13.72
CA LYS A 78 -22.17 -9.69 12.70
C LYS A 78 -20.98 -8.73 12.65
N PRO A 79 -20.35 -8.54 11.49
CA PRO A 79 -19.27 -7.57 11.36
C PRO A 79 -19.81 -6.15 11.54
N LYS A 80 -19.07 -5.33 12.29
CA LYS A 80 -19.37 -3.91 12.51
C LYS A 80 -18.44 -3.07 11.65
N THR A 81 -19.01 -2.29 10.75
CA THR A 81 -18.27 -1.25 10.03
C THR A 81 -18.12 -0.03 10.94
N LEU A 82 -16.87 0.36 11.21
CA LEU A 82 -16.52 1.49 12.08
C LEU A 82 -16.25 2.76 11.27
N ILE A 83 -15.61 2.61 10.12
CA ILE A 83 -15.34 3.68 9.17
C ILE A 83 -15.75 3.18 7.79
N ASN A 84 -16.45 4.03 7.04
CA ASN A 84 -16.71 3.84 5.62
C ASN A 84 -16.85 5.20 4.95
N GLU A 85 -15.71 5.82 4.66
CA GLU A 85 -15.66 7.19 4.19
C GLU A 85 -14.82 7.30 2.93
N THR A 86 -15.18 8.26 2.08
CA THR A 86 -14.39 8.68 0.94
C THR A 86 -13.94 10.10 1.17
N ALA A 87 -12.62 10.33 1.15
CA ALA A 87 -12.04 11.64 1.42
C ALA A 87 -10.89 11.91 0.43
N ALA A 88 -10.73 13.15 0.00
CA ALA A 88 -9.54 13.54 -0.74
C ALA A 88 -8.35 13.63 0.24
N ILE A 89 -7.29 12.87 -0.01
CA ILE A 89 -6.09 12.88 0.84
C ILE A 89 -4.90 13.34 0.02
N THR A 90 -4.23 14.38 0.52
CA THR A 90 -3.04 14.94 -0.10
C THR A 90 -1.96 13.88 -0.28
N GLY A 91 -1.43 13.75 -1.50
CA GLY A 91 -0.40 12.77 -1.84
C GLY A 91 -0.92 11.39 -2.26
N LEU A 92 -2.24 11.13 -2.19
CA LEU A 92 -2.86 9.94 -2.76
C LEU A 92 -3.63 10.26 -4.04
N ALA A 93 -3.62 9.33 -4.99
CA ALA A 93 -4.45 9.43 -6.18
C ALA A 93 -5.92 9.23 -5.82
N ALA A 94 -6.79 10.14 -6.26
CA ALA A 94 -8.23 10.00 -6.09
C ALA A 94 -8.80 8.92 -7.04
N PRO A 95 -9.93 8.27 -6.70
CA PRO A 95 -10.66 8.39 -5.44
C PRO A 95 -9.96 7.63 -4.30
N VAL A 96 -10.10 8.12 -3.06
CA VAL A 96 -9.61 7.42 -1.86
C VAL A 96 -10.78 7.04 -0.96
N SER A 97 -10.85 5.77 -0.59
CA SER A 97 -11.84 5.20 0.31
C SER A 97 -11.15 4.54 1.49
N GLN A 98 -11.65 4.81 2.69
CA GLN A 98 -11.18 4.26 3.94
C GLN A 98 -12.31 3.40 4.53
N LYS A 99 -11.98 2.16 4.87
CA LYS A 99 -12.93 1.22 5.46
C LYS A 99 -12.30 0.51 6.63
N VAL A 100 -12.93 0.59 7.80
CA VAL A 100 -12.54 -0.19 8.98
C VAL A 100 -13.69 -1.10 9.37
N VAL A 101 -13.42 -2.38 9.51
CA VAL A 101 -14.38 -3.41 9.89
C VAL A 101 -13.86 -4.17 11.09
N ALA A 102 -14.71 -4.33 12.09
CA ALA A 102 -14.45 -5.19 13.23
C ALA A 102 -15.34 -6.43 13.18
N THR A 103 -14.76 -7.58 13.49
CA THR A 103 -15.45 -8.87 13.48
C THR A 103 -15.00 -9.68 14.68
N ALA A 104 -15.92 -10.38 15.35
CA ALA A 104 -15.59 -11.33 16.41
C ALA A 104 -15.52 -12.76 15.82
N PRO A 105 -14.34 -13.27 15.44
CA PRO A 105 -14.22 -14.57 14.77
C PRO A 105 -14.66 -15.75 15.65
N TYR A 106 -14.55 -15.61 16.98
CA TYR A 106 -14.88 -16.66 17.95
C TYR A 106 -16.27 -16.49 18.58
N LEU A 107 -17.16 -15.71 17.95
CA LEU A 107 -18.46 -15.34 18.50
C LEU A 107 -18.34 -14.56 19.82
N CYS A 108 -19.49 -14.16 20.36
CA CYS A 108 -19.59 -13.28 21.53
C CYS A 108 -19.61 -14.03 22.87
N GLY A 109 -19.02 -15.24 22.93
CA GLY A 109 -18.96 -16.03 24.15
C GLY A 109 -20.31 -16.20 24.88
N GLY A 110 -21.41 -16.38 24.13
CA GLY A 110 -22.74 -16.53 24.73
C GLY A 110 -23.21 -15.37 25.62
N GLY A 111 -22.67 -14.16 25.45
CA GLY A 111 -22.96 -13.00 26.30
C GLY A 111 -21.96 -12.79 27.45
N THR A 112 -20.87 -13.55 27.49
CA THR A 112 -19.76 -13.33 28.42
C THR A 112 -18.48 -12.93 27.66
N SER A 113 -18.04 -11.70 27.91
CA SER A 113 -16.76 -11.14 27.48
C SER A 113 -15.62 -11.88 28.20
N GLY A 114 -15.23 -13.04 27.68
CA GLY A 114 -14.18 -13.86 28.28
C GLY A 114 -12.78 -13.41 27.84
N ILE A 115 -11.84 -13.43 28.79
CA ILE A 115 -10.40 -13.34 28.52
C ILE A 115 -10.03 -14.43 27.49
N GLY A 116 -9.68 -14.02 26.27
CA GLY A 116 -9.31 -14.93 25.18
C GLY A 116 -10.19 -14.87 23.92
N MET A 117 -11.19 -13.98 23.83
CA MET A 117 -12.00 -13.77 22.62
C MET A 117 -11.66 -12.45 21.92
N PRO A 118 -10.62 -12.39 21.07
CA PRO A 118 -10.21 -11.15 20.45
C PRO A 118 -11.18 -10.69 19.35
N ILE A 119 -11.35 -9.37 19.21
CA ILE A 119 -12.03 -8.76 18.06
C ILE A 119 -11.00 -8.52 16.97
N ARG A 120 -11.22 -9.10 15.78
CA ARG A 120 -10.43 -8.82 14.59
C ARG A 120 -10.84 -7.47 14.02
N VAL A 121 -9.93 -6.50 14.01
CA VAL A 121 -10.13 -5.20 13.36
C VAL A 121 -9.29 -5.16 12.10
N GLU A 122 -9.94 -4.87 10.98
CA GLU A 122 -9.34 -4.74 9.66
C GLU A 122 -9.55 -3.33 9.13
N SER A 123 -8.45 -2.64 8.81
CA SER A 123 -8.44 -1.31 8.23
C SER A 123 -7.90 -1.38 6.81
N THR A 124 -8.73 -1.01 5.84
CA THR A 124 -8.41 -1.01 4.42
C THR A 124 -8.51 0.39 3.85
N VAL A 125 -7.45 0.84 3.17
CA VAL A 125 -7.43 2.08 2.39
C VAL A 125 -7.32 1.70 0.92
N THR A 126 -8.30 2.13 0.13
CA THR A 126 -8.32 1.96 -1.33
C THR A 126 -8.05 3.30 -1.99
N TYR A 127 -7.16 3.38 -2.96
CA TYR A 127 -6.81 4.63 -3.64
C TYR A 127 -6.52 4.45 -5.13
N GLY A 128 -6.68 5.55 -5.87
CA GLY A 128 -6.42 5.65 -7.31
C GLY A 128 -7.46 4.96 -8.20
N PRO A 129 -7.39 5.21 -9.52
CA PRO A 129 -8.30 4.59 -10.49
C PRO A 129 -8.12 3.08 -10.58
N ASP A 130 -6.93 2.57 -10.27
CA ASP A 130 -6.62 1.13 -10.25
C ASP A 130 -7.19 0.40 -9.02
N HIS A 131 -7.89 1.12 -8.12
CA HIS A 131 -8.39 0.59 -6.85
C HIS A 131 -7.31 -0.13 -6.02
N ARG A 132 -6.12 0.45 -5.92
CA ARG A 132 -5.02 -0.12 -5.12
C ARG A 132 -5.43 -0.17 -3.66
N LYS A 133 -5.16 -1.30 -2.99
CA LYS A 133 -5.58 -1.53 -1.60
C LYS A 133 -4.39 -1.76 -0.69
N VAL A 134 -4.44 -1.14 0.49
CA VAL A 134 -3.55 -1.45 1.61
C VAL A 134 -4.41 -1.81 2.80
N THR A 135 -4.17 -2.99 3.35
CA THR A 135 -4.96 -3.53 4.46
C THR A 135 -4.03 -3.86 5.62
N HIS A 136 -4.40 -3.39 6.81
CA HIS A 136 -3.80 -3.76 8.07
C HIS A 136 -4.83 -4.47 8.95
N VAL A 137 -4.39 -5.53 9.63
CA VAL A 137 -5.24 -6.33 10.52
C VAL A 137 -4.57 -6.41 11.87
N SER A 138 -5.34 -6.22 12.93
CA SER A 138 -4.91 -6.51 14.29
C SER A 138 -6.09 -6.99 15.13
N TYR A 139 -5.78 -7.42 16.34
CA TYR A 139 -6.75 -7.94 17.30
C TYR A 139 -6.84 -7.01 18.51
N ALA A 140 -8.05 -6.54 18.81
CA ALA A 140 -8.35 -5.88 20.07
C ALA A 140 -8.73 -6.95 21.10
N ALA A 141 -8.34 -6.72 22.35
CA ALA A 141 -8.87 -7.50 23.46
C ALA A 141 -10.30 -7.03 23.76
N PHE A 142 -11.17 -7.96 24.12
CA PHE A 142 -12.56 -7.70 24.48
C PHE A 142 -12.72 -7.65 25.99
#